data_AF-A0A2X3IJE4-F1
#
_entry.id   AF-A0A2X3IJE4-F1
#
_cell.length_a   1.000
_cell.length_b   1.000
_cell.length_c   1.000
_cell.angle_alpha   90.00
_cell.angle_beta   90.00
_cell.angle_gamma   90.00
#
_symmetry.space_group_name_H-M   'P 1'
#
loop_
_entity.id
_entity.type
_entity.pdbx_description
1 polymer ?
#
loop_
_entity_poly.entity_id
_entity_poly.type
_entity_poly.pdbx_seq_one_letter_code
_entity_poly.pdbx_strand_id
1 'polypeptide(L)'
;MTGPQGASAVFGPQKGATAQMIDRLDTGLRHYARIIARDLDIDVLSLEGGGAAGGMGAALYAFCGAQLRPGIEIVTDALQLAERVADADLVITGEGRIDSQTIHGKVPVGGGEGGEAFLTSR
;
A
#
# COMPACT_ATOMS: atom_id res chain seq x y z
N MET A 1 -6.18 9.84 3.57
CA MET A 1 -6.32 9.25 4.93
C MET A 1 -7.77 9.17 5.43
N THR A 2 -8.58 10.22 5.28
CA THR A 2 -9.98 10.32 5.79
C THR A 2 -11.01 10.41 4.66
N GLY A 3 -12.31 10.36 4.97
CA GLY A 3 -13.41 10.51 4.01
C GLY A 3 -13.95 9.18 3.48
N PRO A 4 -14.76 9.19 2.39
CA PRO A 4 -15.44 7.99 1.89
C PRO A 4 -14.52 6.84 1.45
N GLN A 5 -13.30 7.18 1.00
CA GLN A 5 -12.23 6.24 0.67
C GLN A 5 -11.11 6.25 1.72
N GLY A 6 -11.40 6.78 2.91
CA GLY A 6 -10.47 6.88 4.02
C GLY A 6 -10.34 5.58 4.81
N ALA A 7 -9.39 5.58 5.75
CA ALA A 7 -9.02 4.39 6.50
C ALA A 7 -10.20 3.78 7.27
N SER A 8 -10.98 4.63 7.93
CA SER A 8 -12.15 4.22 8.72
C SER A 8 -13.26 3.66 7.85
N ALA A 9 -13.57 4.32 6.72
CA ALA A 9 -14.66 3.91 5.83
C ALA A 9 -14.34 2.60 5.10
N VAL A 10 -13.13 2.45 4.59
CA VAL A 10 -12.72 1.30 3.77
C VAL A 10 -12.38 0.08 4.64
N PHE A 11 -11.60 0.27 5.70
CA PHE A 11 -11.05 -0.84 6.49
C PHE A 11 -11.70 -1.02 7.86
N GLY A 12 -12.55 -0.08 8.30
CA GLY A 12 -13.29 -0.19 9.56
C GLY A 12 -14.26 -1.37 9.60
N PRO A 13 -15.13 -1.58 8.58
CA PRO A 13 -16.13 -2.66 8.60
C PRO A 13 -15.54 -4.06 8.82
N GLN A 14 -14.47 -4.40 8.10
CA GLN A 14 -13.78 -5.69 8.25
C GLN A 14 -13.09 -5.87 9.62
N LYS A 15 -12.92 -4.79 10.38
CA LYS A 15 -12.40 -4.80 11.76
C LYS A 15 -13.51 -4.69 12.81
N GLY A 16 -14.78 -4.78 12.40
CA GLY A 16 -15.94 -4.74 13.29
C GLY A 16 -16.43 -3.32 13.66
N ALA A 17 -15.99 -2.27 12.96
CA ALA A 17 -16.48 -0.93 13.21
C ALA A 17 -17.92 -0.76 12.71
N THR A 18 -18.82 -0.30 13.58
CA THR A 18 -20.18 0.11 13.17
C THR A 18 -20.15 1.44 12.40
N ALA A 19 -21.23 1.78 11.70
CA ALA A 19 -21.33 3.07 11.01
C ALA A 19 -21.03 4.28 11.93
N GLN A 20 -21.58 4.26 13.15
CA GLN A 20 -21.31 5.30 14.14
C GLN A 20 -19.83 5.33 14.58
N MET A 21 -19.19 4.17 14.71
CA MET A 21 -17.76 4.09 15.01
C MET A 21 -16.93 4.64 13.85
N ILE A 22 -17.31 4.37 12.61
CA ILE A 22 -16.63 4.87 11.41
C ILE A 22 -16.63 6.41 11.41
N ASP A 23 -17.78 7.05 11.63
CA ASP A 23 -17.88 8.52 11.69
C ASP A 23 -16.99 9.12 12.80
N ARG A 24 -16.97 8.47 13.97
CA ARG A 24 -16.14 8.88 15.10
C ARG A 24 -14.65 8.74 14.79
N LEU A 25 -14.24 7.61 14.22
CA LEU A 25 -12.85 7.33 13.86
C LEU A 25 -12.36 8.27 12.75
N ASP A 26 -13.17 8.51 11.73
CA ASP A 26 -12.84 9.39 10.61
C ASP A 26 -12.69 10.85 11.07
N THR A 27 -13.55 11.28 12.00
CA THR A 27 -13.42 12.59 12.67
C THR A 27 -12.18 12.67 13.54
N GLY A 28 -11.86 11.61 14.29
CA GLY A 28 -10.63 11.51 15.07
C GLY A 28 -9.38 11.59 14.20
N LEU A 29 -9.34 10.88 13.08
CA LEU A 29 -8.24 10.93 12.11
C LEU A 29 -8.09 12.31 11.46
N ARG A 30 -9.19 13.00 11.14
CA ARG A 30 -9.14 14.40 10.68
C ARG A 30 -8.52 15.32 11.72
N HIS A 31 -8.91 15.15 12.98
CA HIS A 31 -8.35 15.95 14.07
C HIS A 31 -6.86 15.67 14.26
N TYR A 32 -6.46 14.39 14.24
CA TYR A 32 -5.06 13.97 14.32
C TYR A 32 -4.23 14.57 13.19
N ALA A 33 -4.73 14.55 11.95
CA ALA A 33 -4.06 15.15 10.81
C ALA A 33 -3.82 16.65 10.97
N ARG A 34 -4.81 17.38 11.53
CA ARG A 34 -4.66 18.81 11.82
C ARG A 34 -3.61 19.07 12.89
N ILE A 35 -3.51 18.21 13.90
CA ILE A 35 -2.47 18.31 14.93
C ILE A 35 -1.09 18.08 14.31
N ILE A 36 -0.93 17.06 13.48
CA ILE A 36 0.33 16.80 12.75
C ILE A 36 0.73 18.03 11.93
N ALA A 37 -0.19 18.57 11.12
CA ALA A 37 0.10 19.75 10.30
C ALA A 37 0.48 20.98 11.15
N ARG A 38 -0.19 21.20 12.28
CA ARG A 38 0.11 22.30 13.20
C ARG A 38 1.47 22.17 13.87
N ASP A 39 1.79 20.98 14.38
CA ASP A 39 2.93 20.77 15.28
C ASP A 39 4.21 20.37 14.54
N LEU A 40 4.09 19.73 13.38
CA LEU A 40 5.22 19.23 12.59
C LEU A 40 5.39 19.95 11.24
N ASP A 41 4.43 20.80 10.84
CA ASP A 41 4.40 21.44 9.51
C ASP A 41 4.39 20.41 8.35
N ILE A 42 3.69 19.29 8.56
CA ILE A 42 3.58 18.19 7.59
C ILE A 42 2.10 17.96 7.24
N ASP A 43 1.75 18.04 5.96
CA ASP A 43 0.42 17.66 5.48
C ASP A 43 0.33 16.16 5.21
N VAL A 44 -0.34 15.43 6.09
CA VAL A 44 -0.63 14.00 5.93
C VAL A 44 -2.02 13.70 5.34
N LEU A 45 -2.86 14.71 5.11
CA LEU A 45 -4.20 14.48 4.54
C LEU A 45 -4.13 14.14 3.06
N SER A 46 -3.21 14.80 2.33
CA SER A 46 -2.93 14.60 0.92
C SER A 46 -2.01 13.40 0.63
N LEU A 47 -1.43 12.80 1.66
CA LEU A 47 -0.52 11.66 1.53
C LEU A 47 -1.25 10.40 1.01
N GLU A 48 -0.90 9.98 -0.21
CA GLU A 48 -1.34 8.70 -0.77
C GLU A 48 -0.82 7.54 0.09
N GLY A 49 -1.68 6.54 0.35
CA GLY A 49 -1.35 5.46 1.29
C GLY A 49 -1.32 5.88 2.77
N GLY A 50 -1.51 7.17 3.10
CA GLY A 50 -1.49 7.64 4.50
C GLY A 50 -2.56 7.01 5.40
N GLY A 51 -3.66 6.50 4.81
CA GLY A 51 -4.69 5.74 5.52
C GLY A 51 -4.33 4.28 5.82
N ALA A 52 -3.19 3.77 5.34
CA ALA A 52 -2.76 2.40 5.53
C ALA A 52 -2.72 2.02 7.01
N ALA A 53 -3.13 0.78 7.30
CA ALA A 53 -3.21 0.22 8.65
C ALA A 53 -3.97 1.11 9.66
N GLY A 54 -4.96 1.90 9.20
CA GLY A 54 -5.77 2.75 10.09
C GLY A 54 -5.17 4.14 10.36
N GLY A 55 -4.32 4.66 9.46
CA GLY A 55 -3.63 5.95 9.65
C GLY A 55 -2.19 5.82 10.13
N MET A 56 -1.70 4.59 10.31
CA MET A 56 -0.31 4.34 10.69
C MET A 56 0.68 4.75 9.58
N GLY A 57 0.28 4.64 8.30
CA GLY A 57 1.09 5.12 7.18
C GLY A 57 1.42 6.62 7.30
N ALA A 58 0.42 7.44 7.64
CA ALA A 58 0.61 8.85 7.92
C ALA A 58 1.50 9.10 9.15
N ALA A 59 1.37 8.30 10.21
CA ALA A 59 2.20 8.43 11.40
C ALA A 59 3.68 8.09 11.12
N LEU A 60 3.96 6.99 10.42
CA LEU A 60 5.33 6.62 10.05
C LEU A 60 5.98 7.68 9.15
N TYR A 61 5.21 8.23 8.20
CA TYR A 61 5.69 9.33 7.36
C TYR A 61 6.03 10.57 8.18
N ALA A 62 5.09 11.06 9.00
CA ALA A 62 5.26 12.32 9.73
C ALA A 62 6.27 12.25 10.89
N PHE A 63 6.29 11.15 11.65
CA PHE A 63 7.09 11.06 12.87
C PHE A 63 8.40 10.31 12.70
N CYS A 64 8.52 9.44 11.68
CA CYS A 64 9.70 8.61 11.48
C CYS A 64 10.44 8.93 10.17
N GLY A 65 9.92 9.87 9.35
CA GLY A 65 10.50 10.18 8.03
C GLY A 65 10.43 9.00 7.06
N ALA A 66 9.48 8.07 7.26
CA ALA A 66 9.37 6.89 6.43
C ALA A 66 8.85 7.23 5.03
N GLN A 67 9.26 6.43 4.03
CA GLN A 67 8.72 6.51 2.68
C GLN A 67 7.69 5.40 2.47
N LEU A 68 6.50 5.78 2.00
CA LEU A 68 5.49 4.83 1.56
C LEU A 68 5.82 4.39 0.14
N ARG A 69 6.09 3.09 -0.04
CA ARG A 69 6.42 2.49 -1.33
C ARG A 69 5.58 1.23 -1.55
N PRO A 70 5.31 0.82 -2.81
CA PRO A 70 4.69 -0.46 -3.09
C PRO A 70 5.48 -1.61 -2.45
N GLY A 71 4.78 -2.52 -1.77
CA GLY A 71 5.43 -3.61 -1.04
C GLY A 71 6.29 -4.51 -1.91
N ILE A 72 5.90 -4.73 -3.18
CA ILE A 72 6.70 -5.51 -4.12
C ILE A 72 8.06 -4.86 -4.36
N GLU A 73 8.11 -3.54 -4.57
CA GLU A 73 9.37 -2.84 -4.84
C GLU A 73 10.32 -2.94 -3.65
N ILE A 74 9.79 -2.76 -2.43
CA ILE A 74 10.59 -2.91 -1.21
C ILE A 74 11.23 -4.29 -1.16
N VAL A 75 10.46 -5.35 -1.44
CA VAL A 75 10.94 -6.73 -1.41
C VAL A 75 11.91 -7.01 -2.56
N THR A 76 11.60 -6.59 -3.78
CA THR A 76 12.47 -6.83 -4.95
C THR A 76 13.79 -6.10 -4.83
N ASP A 77 13.80 -4.88 -4.32
CA ASP A 77 15.02 -4.11 -4.08
C ASP A 77 15.84 -4.76 -2.96
N ALA A 78 15.21 -5.09 -1.83
CA ALA A 78 15.89 -5.69 -0.69
C ALA A 78 16.52 -7.05 -1.01
N LEU A 79 15.91 -7.81 -1.92
CA LEU A 79 16.43 -9.10 -2.39
C LEU A 79 17.35 -8.97 -3.62
N GLN A 80 17.55 -7.76 -4.13
CA GLN A 80 18.26 -7.49 -5.40
C GLN A 80 17.76 -8.38 -6.53
N LEU A 81 16.44 -8.59 -6.60
CA LEU A 81 15.84 -9.61 -7.45
C LEU A 81 16.18 -9.40 -8.92
N ALA A 82 16.22 -8.14 -9.37
CA ALA A 82 16.59 -7.77 -10.73
C ALA A 82 17.99 -8.30 -11.13
N GLU A 83 18.97 -8.21 -10.24
CA GLU A 83 20.33 -8.73 -10.48
C GLU A 83 20.34 -10.26 -10.52
N ARG A 84 19.56 -10.90 -9.63
CA ARG A 84 19.50 -12.37 -9.53
C ARG A 84 18.83 -13.03 -10.73
N VAL A 85 17.87 -12.36 -11.36
CA VAL A 85 17.15 -12.89 -12.53
C VAL A 85 17.76 -12.49 -13.86
N ALA A 86 18.68 -11.53 -13.89
CA ALA A 86 19.28 -11.01 -15.12
C ALA A 86 19.96 -12.11 -15.97
N ASP A 87 20.63 -13.06 -15.30
CA ASP A 87 21.34 -14.16 -15.92
C ASP A 87 20.62 -15.51 -15.74
N ALA A 88 19.35 -15.50 -15.29
CA ALA A 88 18.59 -16.73 -15.14
C ALA A 88 18.14 -17.28 -16.50
N ASP A 89 18.38 -18.56 -16.74
CA ASP A 89 17.83 -19.25 -17.92
C ASP A 89 16.31 -19.46 -17.82
N LEU A 90 15.79 -19.54 -16.58
CA LEU A 90 14.38 -19.72 -16.27
C LEU A 90 14.02 -19.09 -14.93
N VAL A 91 12.98 -18.26 -14.92
CA VAL A 91 12.36 -17.74 -13.69
C VAL A 91 10.98 -18.37 -13.52
N ILE A 92 10.73 -18.98 -12.37
CA ILE A 92 9.42 -19.53 -11.99
C ILE A 92 8.90 -18.72 -10.81
N THR A 93 7.68 -18.20 -10.94
CA THR A 93 6.97 -17.45 -9.88
C THR A 93 5.53 -17.96 -9.74
N GLY A 94 4.85 -17.57 -8.67
CA GLY A 94 3.45 -17.92 -8.45
C GLY A 94 2.83 -17.20 -7.25
N GLU A 95 1.52 -17.06 -7.27
CA GLU A 95 0.73 -16.55 -6.13
C GLU A 95 -0.45 -17.48 -5.83
N GLY A 96 -0.83 -17.59 -4.55
CA GLY A 96 -1.86 -18.54 -4.10
C GLY A 96 -3.30 -18.17 -4.49
N ARG A 97 -3.55 -16.94 -4.93
CA ARG A 97 -4.85 -16.47 -5.40
C ARG A 97 -4.69 -15.25 -6.30
N ILE A 98 -5.16 -15.36 -7.54
CA ILE A 98 -5.29 -14.24 -8.47
C ILE A 98 -6.64 -13.58 -8.21
N ASP A 99 -6.61 -12.30 -7.84
CA ASP A 99 -7.80 -11.44 -7.82
C ASP A 99 -7.61 -10.25 -8.78
N SER A 100 -8.66 -9.46 -8.99
CA SER A 100 -8.62 -8.34 -9.94
C SER A 100 -7.60 -7.24 -9.57
N GLN A 101 -6.95 -7.29 -8.40
CA GLN A 101 -5.86 -6.39 -8.02
C GLN A 101 -4.47 -6.92 -8.36
N THR A 102 -4.32 -8.19 -8.75
CA THR A 102 -3.03 -8.80 -9.14
C THR A 102 -2.38 -8.07 -10.33
N ILE A 103 -3.19 -7.54 -11.24
CA ILE A 103 -2.72 -6.90 -12.49
C ILE A 103 -1.99 -5.57 -12.21
N HIS A 104 -2.18 -4.95 -11.03
CA HIS A 104 -1.71 -3.59 -10.72
C HIS A 104 -0.44 -3.51 -9.87
N GLY A 105 0.46 -4.49 -9.99
CA GLY A 105 1.83 -4.33 -9.48
C GLY A 105 2.20 -5.13 -8.24
N LYS A 106 1.91 -6.43 -8.23
CA LYS A 106 2.53 -7.38 -7.27
C LYS A 106 3.60 -8.29 -7.89
N VAL A 107 3.80 -8.21 -9.21
CA VAL A 107 4.84 -8.93 -9.96
C VAL A 107 5.35 -7.95 -11.03
N PRO A 108 6.64 -7.91 -11.37
CA PRO A 108 7.12 -7.12 -12.51
C PRO A 108 6.36 -7.60 -13.76
N VAL A 109 5.40 -6.80 -14.22
CA VAL A 109 4.66 -7.09 -15.45
C VAL A 109 5.60 -6.72 -16.59
N GLY A 110 6.39 -7.70 -17.05
CA GLY A 110 6.93 -7.68 -18.39
C GLY A 110 5.75 -7.61 -19.36
N GLY A 111 5.75 -6.61 -20.25
CA GLY A 111 4.61 -6.28 -21.10
C GLY A 111 3.98 -7.48 -21.79
N GLY A 112 2.66 -7.62 -21.62
CA GLY A 112 1.83 -8.62 -22.28
C GLY A 112 0.49 -8.75 -21.55
N GLU A 113 -0.59 -8.30 -22.19
CA GLU A 113 -1.96 -8.45 -21.68
C GLU A 113 -2.40 -9.92 -21.69
N GLY A 114 -3.14 -10.33 -20.66
CA GLY A 114 -3.79 -11.65 -20.59
C GLY A 114 -3.06 -12.60 -19.64
N GLY A 115 -3.79 -13.14 -18.66
CA GLY A 115 -3.20 -13.91 -17.57
C GLY A 115 -2.46 -15.15 -18.04
N GLU A 116 -1.26 -15.37 -17.53
CA GLU A 116 -0.54 -16.64 -17.57
C GLU A 116 0.64 -16.59 -16.60
N ALA A 117 1.02 -17.76 -16.07
CA ALA A 117 2.27 -17.93 -15.35
C ALA A 117 3.42 -17.57 -16.32
N PHE A 118 4.11 -16.46 -16.08
CA PHE A 118 5.22 -16.04 -16.93
C PHE A 118 6.40 -17.00 -16.75
N LEU A 119 6.56 -17.92 -17.70
CA LEU A 119 7.83 -18.55 -18.03
C LEU A 119 8.50 -17.64 -19.06
N THR A 120 9.52 -16.88 -18.64
CA THR A 120 10.43 -16.25 -19.61
C THR A 120 11.63 -17.16 -19.78
N SER A 121 11.73 -17.77 -20.96
CA SER A 121 12.93 -18.42 -21.50
C SER A 121 13.49 -17.48 -22.58
N ARG A 122 14.81 -17.46 -22.75
CA ARG A 122 15.38 -17.02 -24.03
C ARG A 122 14.95 -17.94 -25.18
#